data_AF-A0A2V7INC2-F1
#
_entry.id   AF-A0A2V7INC2-F1
#
_cell.length_a   1.000
_cell.length_b   1.000
_cell.length_c   1.000
_cell.angle_alpha   90.00
_cell.angle_beta   90.00
_cell.angle_gamma   90.00
#
_symmetry.space_group_name_H-M   'P 1'
#
loop_
_entity.id
_entity.type
_entity.pdbx_description
1 polymer ?
#
loop_
_entity_poly.entity_id
_entity_poly.type
_entity_poly.pdbx_seq_one_letter_code
_entity_poly.pdbx_strand_id
1 'polypeptide(L)'
;MIGLARWRAGALVAMAAGAVLPLVLAQRERGRYERALAARDAAAAAAYLAIVTPPPPARGGAGYDLPQLLIRARALEELPGFSGRFEIYHATAPLVRATAPPLAAATLQRLRREVAVRWTGDAALAPLLDRDGWYVVGAVAARPAGGTWPVSPWSLGALLLLLVAGAQSVGAIGGPRQAWRQSFGPYGVVAALFGVAVFADVRGAAGDATDRWLYDTRLLMQEAAARIPEVRSAPAGLTTLVRGAEIVPGDSGPAAAWRRAAAGVPRAAVAVRLAPGRWVELRARPGEAGTAGWLPVMLSLAALGPLGALFAAWSTASAPRLRRETVAAWAFLAPSALH
;
A
#
# COMPACT_ATOMS: atom_id res chain seq x y z
N MET A 1 -16.20 37.58 -27.14
CA MET A 1 -15.25 37.33 -26.03
C MET A 1 -15.70 36.23 -25.06
N ILE A 2 -17.00 36.10 -24.73
CA ILE A 2 -17.53 35.12 -23.75
C ILE A 2 -17.19 33.64 -24.09
N GLY A 3 -17.20 33.28 -25.37
CA GLY A 3 -16.90 31.90 -25.81
C GLY A 3 -15.45 31.45 -25.54
N LEU A 4 -14.46 32.32 -25.76
CA LEU A 4 -13.04 32.01 -25.55
C LEU A 4 -12.73 31.82 -24.06
N ALA A 5 -13.27 32.68 -23.21
CA ALA A 5 -13.12 32.60 -21.76
C ALA A 5 -13.68 31.27 -21.21
N ARG A 6 -14.84 30.83 -21.72
CA ARG A 6 -15.45 29.55 -21.35
C ARG A 6 -14.58 28.35 -21.74
N TRP A 7 -13.98 28.36 -22.93
CA TRP A 7 -13.11 27.27 -23.38
C TRP A 7 -11.78 27.22 -22.62
N ARG A 8 -11.20 28.38 -22.29
CA ARG A 8 -10.02 28.46 -21.42
C ARG A 8 -10.33 27.97 -20.00
N ALA A 9 -11.49 28.33 -19.44
CA ALA A 9 -11.93 27.82 -18.15
C ALA A 9 -12.09 26.29 -18.16
N GLY A 10 -12.71 25.73 -19.20
CA GLY A 10 -12.83 24.27 -19.35
C GLY A 10 -11.46 23.57 -19.45
N ALA A 11 -10.51 24.14 -20.19
CA ALA A 11 -9.16 23.60 -20.30
C ALA A 11 -8.39 23.66 -18.97
N LEU A 12 -8.57 24.74 -18.18
CA LEU A 12 -8.00 24.86 -16.83
C LEU A 12 -8.57 23.81 -15.88
N VAL A 13 -9.87 23.55 -15.93
CA VAL A 13 -10.50 22.48 -15.12
C VAL A 13 -9.95 21.12 -15.51
N ALA A 14 -9.81 20.82 -16.81
CA ALA A 14 -9.23 19.55 -17.28
C ALA A 14 -7.76 19.39 -16.87
N MET A 15 -6.98 20.48 -16.91
CA MET A 15 -5.60 20.52 -16.44
C MET A 15 -5.50 20.26 -14.93
N ALA A 16 -6.34 20.92 -14.14
CA ALA A 16 -6.40 20.70 -12.70
C ALA A 16 -6.79 19.26 -12.36
N ALA A 17 -7.78 18.70 -13.07
CA ALA A 17 -8.17 17.30 -12.92
C ALA A 17 -7.02 16.34 -13.28
N GLY A 18 -6.31 16.59 -14.39
CA GLY A 18 -5.17 15.77 -14.80
C GLY A 18 -3.97 15.83 -13.86
N ALA A 19 -3.82 16.91 -13.08
CA ALA A 19 -2.80 17.03 -12.05
C ALA A 19 -3.21 16.37 -10.72
N VAL A 20 -4.47 16.58 -10.28
CA VAL A 20 -4.95 16.18 -8.96
C VAL A 20 -5.37 14.71 -8.91
N LEU A 21 -6.07 14.20 -9.92
CA LEU A 21 -6.63 12.85 -9.89
C LEU A 21 -5.56 11.75 -9.77
N PRO A 22 -4.43 11.79 -10.50
CA PRO A 22 -3.37 10.81 -10.32
C PRO A 22 -2.80 10.80 -8.89
N LEU A 23 -2.61 11.97 -8.28
CA LEU A 23 -2.06 12.09 -6.92
C LEU A 23 -3.03 11.56 -5.87
N VAL A 24 -4.30 11.94 -5.94
CA VAL A 24 -5.33 11.46 -5.01
C VAL A 24 -5.46 9.93 -5.09
N LEU A 25 -5.46 9.39 -6.31
CA LEU A 25 -5.51 7.95 -6.53
C LEU A 25 -4.26 7.25 -5.99
N ALA A 26 -3.07 7.78 -6.24
CA ALA A 26 -1.83 7.23 -5.72
C ALA A 26 -1.78 7.24 -4.18
N GLN A 27 -2.23 8.32 -3.55
CA GLN A 27 -2.33 8.41 -2.09
C GLN A 27 -3.33 7.40 -1.52
N ARG A 28 -4.46 7.18 -2.20
CA ARG A 28 -5.43 6.16 -1.81
C ARG A 28 -4.83 4.74 -1.87
N GLU A 29 -4.09 4.42 -2.93
CA GLU A 29 -3.45 3.10 -3.05
C GLU A 29 -2.30 2.92 -2.05
N ARG A 30 -1.49 3.96 -1.80
CA ARG A 30 -0.48 3.96 -0.73
C ARG A 30 -1.10 3.64 0.63
N GLY A 31 -2.19 4.33 0.97
CA GLY A 31 -2.94 4.04 2.20
C GLY A 31 -3.51 2.62 2.25
N ARG A 32 -3.86 2.01 1.10
CA ARG A 32 -4.26 0.58 1.06
C ARG A 32 -3.08 -0.34 1.36
N TYR A 33 -1.89 -0.07 0.84
CA TYR A 33 -0.70 -0.87 1.15
C TYR A 33 -0.27 -0.73 2.60
N GLU A 34 -0.30 0.48 3.16
CA GLU A 34 -0.02 0.71 4.59
C GLU A 34 -1.02 -0.01 5.49
N ARG A 35 -2.31 0.00 5.12
CA ARG A 35 -3.33 -0.79 5.83
C ARG A 35 -3.02 -2.29 5.71
N ALA A 36 -2.78 -2.79 4.50
CA ALA A 36 -2.45 -4.21 4.31
C ALA A 36 -1.20 -4.62 5.11
N LEU A 37 -0.18 -3.77 5.18
CA LEU A 37 1.01 -3.94 6.02
C LEU A 37 0.61 -4.04 7.50
N ALA A 38 -0.10 -3.05 8.04
CA ALA A 38 -0.55 -3.07 9.44
C ALA A 38 -1.37 -4.33 9.78
N ALA A 39 -2.24 -4.78 8.88
CA ALA A 39 -3.01 -6.00 9.07
C ALA A 39 -2.12 -7.26 9.14
N ARG A 40 -1.08 -7.33 8.30
CA ARG A 40 -0.09 -8.43 8.32
C ARG A 40 0.77 -8.38 9.57
N ASP A 41 1.22 -7.19 9.96
CA ASP A 41 2.05 -7.00 11.14
C ASP A 41 1.28 -7.33 12.42
N ALA A 42 0.00 -6.94 12.52
CA ALA A 42 -0.86 -7.32 13.64
C ALA A 42 -1.02 -8.85 13.73
N ALA A 43 -1.24 -9.52 12.60
CA ALA A 43 -1.37 -10.98 12.57
C ALA A 43 -0.05 -11.69 12.93
N ALA A 44 1.08 -11.20 12.41
CA ALA A 44 2.40 -11.72 12.73
C ALA A 44 2.75 -11.52 14.20
N ALA A 45 2.49 -10.33 14.76
CA ALA A 45 2.70 -10.05 16.18
C ALA A 45 1.79 -10.91 17.09
N ALA A 46 0.52 -11.11 16.73
CA ALA A 46 -0.37 -12.00 17.46
C ALA A 46 0.13 -13.46 17.45
N ALA A 47 0.60 -13.94 16.30
CA ALA A 47 1.18 -15.28 16.18
C ALA A 47 2.50 -15.40 16.97
N TYR A 48 3.35 -14.37 16.93
CA TYR A 48 4.58 -14.31 17.73
C TYR A 48 4.30 -14.46 19.23
N LEU A 49 3.35 -13.68 19.76
CA LEU A 49 2.99 -13.72 21.16
C LEU A 49 2.41 -15.08 21.56
N ALA A 50 1.63 -15.71 20.68
CA ALA A 50 1.11 -17.04 20.93
C ALA A 50 2.19 -18.13 20.98
N ILE A 51 3.24 -17.96 20.19
CA ILE A 51 4.38 -18.89 20.17
C ILE A 51 5.27 -18.69 21.41
N VAL A 52 5.57 -17.45 21.79
CA VAL A 52 6.61 -17.12 22.78
C VAL A 52 6.10 -17.00 24.22
N THR A 53 4.79 -16.87 24.44
CA THR A 53 4.23 -16.71 25.79
C THR A 53 3.89 -18.07 26.41
N PRO A 54 4.50 -18.44 27.56
CA PRO A 54 4.21 -19.71 28.22
C PRO A 54 2.80 -19.73 28.84
N PRO A 55 2.19 -20.93 29.02
CA PRO A 55 0.91 -21.08 29.71
C PRO A 55 1.07 -20.76 31.21
N PRO A 56 0.00 -20.32 31.88
CA PRO A 56 0.01 -20.05 33.30
C PRO A 56 0.30 -21.35 34.09
N PRO A 57 1.06 -21.26 35.20
CA PRO A 57 1.45 -22.43 36.00
C PRO A 57 0.28 -23.08 36.78
N ALA A 58 -0.89 -22.44 36.86
CA ALA A 58 -2.04 -22.94 37.59
C ALA A 58 -3.07 -23.62 36.66
N ARG A 59 -3.39 -24.88 36.97
CA ARG A 59 -4.41 -25.70 36.28
C ARG A 59 -5.76 -24.96 36.27
N GLY A 60 -6.22 -24.53 35.09
CA GLY A 60 -7.64 -24.18 34.88
C GLY A 60 -7.95 -22.96 34.01
N GLY A 61 -6.97 -22.13 33.62
CA GLY A 61 -7.22 -20.94 32.78
C GLY A 61 -6.80 -21.13 31.32
N ALA A 62 -7.73 -20.97 30.38
CA ALA A 62 -7.46 -20.94 28.92
C ALA A 62 -6.80 -19.62 28.46
N GLY A 63 -5.87 -19.07 29.24
CA GLY A 63 -5.29 -17.74 29.06
C GLY A 63 -3.77 -17.74 29.13
N TYR A 64 -3.17 -16.57 28.90
CA TYR A 64 -1.72 -16.36 29.08
C TYR A 64 -1.38 -15.98 30.52
N ASP A 65 -0.16 -16.28 30.95
CA ASP A 65 0.40 -15.67 32.16
C ASP A 65 0.58 -14.16 31.92
N LEU A 66 -0.27 -13.33 32.53
CA LEU A 66 -0.37 -11.89 32.24
C LEU A 66 0.97 -11.13 32.44
N PRO A 67 1.75 -11.37 33.51
CA PRO A 67 3.08 -10.79 33.67
C PRO A 67 4.03 -11.16 32.52
N GLN A 68 4.03 -12.42 32.08
CA GLN A 68 4.86 -12.85 30.95
C GLN A 68 4.38 -12.21 29.65
N LEU A 69 3.07 -12.14 29.42
CA LEU A 69 2.51 -11.47 28.25
C LEU A 69 2.94 -10.00 28.20
N LEU A 70 2.93 -9.29 29.33
CA LEU A 70 3.41 -7.91 29.42
C LEU A 70 4.90 -7.79 29.11
N ILE A 71 5.74 -8.68 29.66
CA ILE A 71 7.18 -8.71 29.38
C ILE A 71 7.43 -8.95 27.88
N ARG A 72 6.71 -9.91 27.25
CA ARG A 72 6.84 -10.20 25.82
C ARG A 72 6.34 -9.06 24.94
N ALA A 73 5.22 -8.47 25.32
CA ALA A 73 4.61 -7.34 24.64
C ALA A 73 5.53 -6.11 24.65
N ARG A 74 6.19 -5.84 25.77
CA ARG A 74 7.16 -4.74 25.88
C ARG A 74 8.47 -5.03 25.16
N ALA A 75 8.99 -6.25 25.27
CA ALA A 75 10.17 -6.67 24.52
C ALA A 75 9.98 -6.58 22.99
N LEU A 76 8.74 -6.77 22.52
CA LEU A 76 8.39 -6.60 21.12
C LEU A 76 8.43 -5.12 20.69
N GLU A 77 7.97 -4.18 21.53
CA GLU A 77 8.03 -2.74 21.23
C GLU A 77 9.48 -2.21 21.28
N GLU A 78 10.33 -2.81 22.10
CA GLU A 78 11.75 -2.44 22.26
C GLU A 78 12.67 -3.17 21.25
N LEU A 79 12.12 -3.99 20.34
CA LEU A 79 12.91 -4.78 19.39
C LEU A 79 13.64 -3.87 18.37
N PRO A 80 14.99 -3.88 18.31
CA PRO A 80 15.74 -2.98 17.45
C PRO A 80 15.40 -3.15 15.96
N GLY A 81 15.06 -2.04 15.30
CA GLY A 81 14.74 -2.00 13.88
C GLY A 81 13.31 -2.43 13.52
N PHE A 82 12.54 -2.94 14.48
CA PHE A 82 11.15 -3.32 14.24
C PHE A 82 10.27 -2.08 14.06
N SER A 83 9.50 -2.06 12.96
CA SER A 83 8.80 -0.82 12.56
C SER A 83 7.38 -0.70 13.10
N GLY A 84 6.79 -1.81 13.54
CA GLY A 84 5.38 -1.87 13.89
C GLY A 84 5.08 -1.21 15.24
N ARG A 85 3.97 -0.44 15.27
CA ARG A 85 3.44 0.18 16.49
C ARG A 85 2.19 -0.55 16.91
N PHE A 86 2.27 -1.28 18.02
CA PHE A 86 1.21 -2.15 18.46
C PHE A 86 0.57 -1.68 19.75
N GLU A 87 -0.73 -1.95 19.87
CA GLU A 87 -1.40 -2.02 21.16
C GLU A 87 -1.87 -3.46 21.36
N ILE A 88 -1.46 -4.09 22.45
CA ILE A 88 -1.85 -5.46 22.77
C ILE A 88 -2.95 -5.41 23.82
N TYR A 89 -4.06 -6.08 23.55
CA TYR A 89 -5.21 -6.18 24.44
C TYR A 89 -5.31 -7.60 24.98
N HIS A 90 -5.49 -7.71 26.30
CA HIS A 90 -5.95 -8.95 26.92
C HIS A 90 -7.39 -8.77 27.39
N ALA A 91 -8.27 -9.64 26.92
CA ALA A 91 -9.71 -9.40 26.87
C ALA A 91 -10.02 -8.05 26.22
N THR A 92 -10.34 -7.03 27.01
CA THR A 92 -10.64 -5.67 26.55
C THR A 92 -9.62 -4.62 27.02
N ALA A 93 -8.68 -4.99 27.89
CA ALA A 93 -7.77 -4.06 28.53
C ALA A 93 -6.48 -3.88 27.71
N PRO A 94 -6.03 -2.64 27.45
CA PRO A 94 -4.75 -2.36 26.81
C PRO A 94 -3.59 -2.69 27.75
N LEU A 95 -2.52 -3.27 27.22
CA LEU A 95 -1.40 -3.78 28.01
C LEU A 95 -0.09 -3.03 27.80
N VAL A 96 0.15 -2.45 26.63
CA VAL A 96 1.49 -1.92 26.28
C VAL A 96 1.58 -0.44 26.58
N ARG A 97 0.77 0.37 25.88
CA ARG A 97 0.86 1.83 26.05
C ARG A 97 -0.09 2.34 27.11
N ALA A 98 -1.07 1.53 27.54
CA ALA A 98 -2.09 1.85 28.54
C ALA A 98 -2.81 3.21 28.34
N THR A 99 -2.66 3.80 27.16
CA THR A 99 -3.17 5.11 26.75
C THR A 99 -4.27 4.97 25.70
N ALA A 100 -4.45 3.77 25.16
CA ALA A 100 -5.55 3.45 24.27
C ALA A 100 -6.84 3.22 25.08
N PRO A 101 -8.00 3.60 24.54
CA PRO A 101 -9.27 3.25 25.16
C PRO A 101 -9.47 1.72 25.20
N PRO A 102 -10.20 1.19 26.19
CA PRO A 102 -10.50 -0.24 26.25
C PRO A 102 -11.28 -0.70 25.02
N LEU A 103 -11.00 -1.93 24.58
CA LEU A 103 -11.65 -2.52 23.41
C LEU A 103 -13.13 -2.80 23.71
N ALA A 104 -14.03 -2.44 22.80
CA ALA A 104 -15.44 -2.76 22.95
C ALA A 104 -15.68 -4.28 22.95
N ALA A 105 -16.49 -4.78 23.90
CA ALA A 105 -16.79 -6.21 24.04
C ALA A 105 -17.38 -6.84 22.76
N ALA A 106 -18.21 -6.08 22.02
CA ALA A 106 -18.77 -6.51 20.75
C ALA A 106 -17.69 -6.78 19.68
N THR A 107 -16.61 -6.00 19.69
CA THR A 107 -15.48 -6.19 18.78
C THR A 107 -14.73 -7.49 19.11
N LEU A 108 -14.47 -7.74 20.40
CA LEU A 108 -13.85 -8.99 20.84
C LEU A 108 -14.73 -10.21 20.51
N GLN A 109 -16.05 -10.11 20.70
CA GLN A 109 -16.98 -11.19 20.36
C GLN A 109 -17.01 -11.47 18.85
N ARG A 110 -16.86 -10.43 18.01
CA ARG A 110 -16.76 -10.60 16.56
C ARG A 110 -15.45 -11.30 16.17
N LEU A 111 -14.32 -10.90 16.78
CA LEU A 111 -13.03 -11.58 16.60
C LEU A 111 -13.10 -13.06 16.99
N ARG A 112 -13.81 -13.39 18.08
CA ARG A 112 -14.06 -14.79 18.51
C ARG A 112 -14.82 -15.61 17.48
N ARG A 113 -15.78 -15.03 16.76
CA ARG A 113 -16.61 -15.75 15.79
C ARG A 113 -15.88 -15.99 14.47
N GLU A 114 -15.05 -15.04 14.04
CA GLU A 114 -14.49 -15.03 12.69
C GLU A 114 -13.01 -15.41 12.63
N VAL A 115 -12.28 -15.27 13.75
CA VAL A 115 -10.86 -15.60 13.88
C VAL A 115 -10.01 -15.00 12.73
N ALA A 116 -10.32 -13.76 12.38
CA ALA A 116 -9.73 -13.05 11.25
C ALA A 116 -9.38 -11.60 11.63
N VAL A 117 -8.44 -11.01 10.90
CA VAL A 117 -8.07 -9.60 11.08
C VAL A 117 -9.25 -8.70 10.73
N ARG A 118 -9.54 -7.73 11.59
CA ARG A 118 -10.63 -6.76 11.39
C ARG A 118 -10.16 -5.32 11.58
N TRP A 119 -10.73 -4.44 10.77
CA TRP A 119 -10.50 -3.01 10.90
C TRP A 119 -11.53 -2.40 11.84
N THR A 120 -11.05 -1.58 12.78
CA THR A 120 -11.89 -0.75 13.64
C THR A 120 -11.27 0.64 13.70
N GLY A 121 -11.96 1.62 13.12
CA GLY A 121 -11.40 2.95 12.90
C GLY A 121 -10.08 2.84 12.11
N ASP A 122 -9.00 3.36 12.71
CA ASP A 122 -7.68 3.43 12.09
C ASP A 122 -6.72 2.29 12.48
N ALA A 123 -7.22 1.24 13.15
CA ALA A 123 -6.40 0.11 13.57
C ALA A 123 -6.85 -1.22 12.96
N ALA A 124 -5.89 -2.04 12.56
CA ALA A 124 -6.08 -3.44 12.23
C ALA A 124 -5.94 -4.28 13.49
N LEU A 125 -7.00 -4.98 13.88
CA LEU A 125 -7.07 -5.89 15.01
C LEU A 125 -6.90 -7.33 14.53
N ALA A 126 -5.83 -7.98 14.96
CA ALA A 126 -5.67 -9.43 14.82
C ALA A 126 -6.11 -10.12 16.12
N PRO A 127 -6.84 -11.25 16.05
CA PRO A 127 -7.20 -12.02 17.23
C PRO A 127 -5.94 -12.61 17.88
N LEU A 128 -5.78 -12.37 19.18
CA LEU A 128 -4.79 -13.07 19.98
C LEU A 128 -5.43 -14.36 20.48
N LEU A 129 -5.05 -15.47 19.87
CA LEU A 129 -5.46 -16.81 20.28
C LEU A 129 -4.69 -17.23 21.53
N ASP A 130 -5.24 -18.16 22.30
CA ASP A 130 -4.50 -18.92 23.30
C ASP A 130 -3.42 -19.80 22.64
N ARG A 131 -2.54 -20.38 23.46
CA ARG A 131 -1.43 -21.23 22.98
C ARG A 131 -1.91 -22.38 22.09
N ASP A 132 -3.04 -22.98 22.45
CA ASP A 132 -3.58 -24.14 21.76
C ASP A 132 -4.36 -23.76 20.49
N GLY A 133 -4.58 -22.46 20.25
CA GLY A 133 -5.22 -21.94 19.04
C GLY A 133 -6.76 -22.06 19.03
N TRP A 134 -7.38 -22.39 20.16
CA TRP A 134 -8.82 -22.65 20.27
C TRP A 134 -9.62 -21.41 20.65
N TYR A 135 -9.08 -20.52 21.49
CA TYR A 135 -9.84 -19.41 22.07
C TYR A 135 -9.18 -18.06 21.83
N VAL A 136 -9.98 -17.06 21.44
CA VAL A 136 -9.51 -15.66 21.38
C VAL A 136 -9.53 -15.06 22.79
N VAL A 137 -8.33 -14.89 23.34
CA VAL A 137 -8.09 -14.31 24.67
C VAL A 137 -7.90 -12.80 24.62
N GLY A 138 -7.61 -12.23 23.45
CA GLY A 138 -7.39 -10.80 23.29
C GLY A 138 -7.25 -10.37 21.84
N ALA A 139 -6.59 -9.25 21.61
CA ALA A 139 -6.32 -8.73 20.26
C ALA A 139 -5.00 -7.98 20.19
N VAL A 140 -4.36 -7.99 19.03
CA VAL A 140 -3.23 -7.11 18.72
C VAL A 140 -3.70 -6.09 17.71
N ALA A 141 -3.63 -4.81 18.08
CA ALA A 141 -3.92 -3.70 17.19
C ALA A 141 -2.62 -3.17 16.58
N ALA A 142 -2.54 -3.09 15.26
CA ALA A 142 -1.51 -2.33 14.57
C ALA A 142 -2.16 -1.13 13.86
N ARG A 143 -1.50 0.02 13.89
CA ARG A 143 -1.92 1.20 13.12
C ARG A 143 -1.02 1.34 11.89
N PRO A 144 -1.55 1.80 10.75
CA PRO A 144 -0.69 2.21 9.65
C PRO A 144 0.25 3.31 10.15
N ALA A 145 1.50 3.28 9.72
CA ALA A 145 2.40 4.39 9.94
C ALA A 145 1.77 5.61 9.25
N GLY A 146 1.25 6.55 10.03
CA GLY A 146 0.55 7.71 9.48
C GLY A 146 1.42 8.39 8.42
N GLY A 147 0.89 8.47 7.21
CA GLY A 147 1.61 9.01 6.06
C GLY A 147 1.99 10.46 6.29
N THR A 148 3.27 10.71 6.59
CA THR A 148 3.85 12.00 6.27
C THR A 148 3.89 12.09 4.75
N TRP A 149 3.43 13.21 4.22
CA TRP A 149 3.48 13.47 2.79
C TRP A 149 4.96 13.55 2.36
N PRO A 150 5.43 12.62 1.51
CA PRO A 150 6.09 13.14 0.34
C PRO A 150 5.54 12.47 -0.91
N VAL A 151 5.00 13.29 -1.81
CA VAL A 151 5.13 12.95 -3.23
C VAL A 151 6.63 12.81 -3.48
N SER A 152 7.06 11.81 -4.26
CA SER A 152 8.47 11.70 -4.61
C SER A 152 8.97 13.01 -5.22
N PRO A 153 10.23 13.43 -4.99
CA PRO A 153 10.82 14.59 -5.66
C PRO A 153 10.64 14.55 -7.18
N TRP A 154 10.64 13.35 -7.77
CA TRP A 154 10.39 13.13 -9.19
C TRP A 154 8.97 13.48 -9.61
N SER A 155 7.97 13.03 -8.85
CA SER A 155 6.55 13.35 -9.08
C SER A 155 6.27 14.83 -8.87
N LEU A 156 6.91 15.47 -7.88
CA LEU A 156 6.87 16.92 -7.69
C LEU A 156 7.49 17.68 -8.88
N GLY A 157 8.67 17.26 -9.33
CA GLY A 157 9.32 17.85 -10.51
C GLY A 157 8.46 17.71 -11.78
N ALA A 158 7.91 16.52 -12.02
CA ALA A 158 7.03 16.26 -13.16
C ALA A 158 5.70 17.05 -13.06
N LEU A 159 5.15 17.22 -11.86
CA LEU A 159 3.97 18.06 -11.63
C LEU A 159 4.27 19.53 -11.97
N LEU A 160 5.40 20.07 -11.51
CA LEU A 160 5.78 21.46 -11.82
C LEU A 160 5.93 21.66 -13.34
N LEU A 161 6.60 20.73 -14.02
CA LEU A 161 6.70 20.75 -15.49
C LEU A 161 5.32 20.70 -16.14
N LEU A 162 4.41 19.86 -15.63
CA LEU A 162 3.05 19.71 -16.15
C LEU A 162 2.26 21.02 -16.02
N LEU A 163 2.40 21.70 -14.88
CA LEU A 163 1.74 22.97 -14.61
C LEU A 163 2.26 24.07 -15.55
N VAL A 164 3.59 24.14 -15.75
CA VAL A 164 4.20 25.11 -16.67
C VAL A 164 3.77 24.85 -18.11
N ALA A 165 3.85 23.60 -18.58
CA ALA A 165 3.43 23.22 -19.92
C ALA A 165 1.94 23.47 -20.15
N GLY A 166 1.09 23.11 -19.19
CA GLY A 166 -0.35 23.33 -19.27
C GLY A 166 -0.72 24.81 -19.30
N ALA A 167 -0.08 25.66 -18.49
CA ALA A 167 -0.29 27.10 -18.51
C ALA A 167 0.08 27.72 -19.88
N GLN A 168 1.20 27.31 -20.48
CA GLN A 168 1.60 27.72 -21.82
C GLN A 168 0.57 27.27 -22.88
N SER A 169 0.10 26.02 -22.82
CA SER A 169 -0.91 25.51 -23.74
C SER A 169 -2.26 26.23 -23.62
N VAL A 170 -2.71 26.53 -22.40
CA VAL A 170 -3.95 27.30 -22.16
C VAL A 170 -3.82 28.74 -22.67
N GLY A 171 -2.64 29.34 -22.50
CA GLY A 171 -2.30 30.66 -23.05
C GLY A 171 -2.38 30.69 -24.58
N ALA A 172 -1.94 29.62 -25.25
CA ALA A 172 -1.97 29.50 -26.70
C ALA A 172 -3.39 29.32 -27.30
N ILE A 173 -4.42 29.02 -26.48
CA ILE A 173 -5.81 28.88 -26.93
C ILE A 173 -6.32 30.22 -27.49
N GLY A 174 -6.81 30.19 -28.72
CA GLY A 174 -7.26 31.38 -29.46
C GLY A 174 -6.16 32.13 -30.22
N GLY A 175 -4.90 31.65 -30.13
CA GLY A 175 -3.78 32.17 -30.91
C GLY A 175 -3.63 31.52 -32.29
N PRO A 176 -2.58 31.88 -33.06
CA PRO A 176 -2.35 31.36 -34.39
C PRO A 176 -2.09 29.84 -34.41
N ARG A 177 -2.47 29.21 -35.53
CA ARG A 177 -2.47 27.74 -35.72
C ARG A 177 -1.08 27.08 -35.66
N GLN A 178 0.00 27.85 -35.58
CA GLN A 178 1.36 27.37 -35.40
C GLN A 178 1.75 27.30 -33.91
N ALA A 179 1.35 28.31 -33.12
CA ALA A 179 1.67 28.42 -31.70
C ALA A 179 1.06 27.27 -30.88
N TRP A 180 -0.19 26.90 -31.15
CA TRP A 180 -0.81 25.77 -30.45
C TRP A 180 -0.13 24.43 -30.80
N ARG A 181 0.20 24.13 -32.06
CA ARG A 181 0.87 22.87 -32.47
C ARG A 181 2.21 22.67 -31.78
N GLN A 182 2.97 23.76 -31.58
CA GLN A 182 4.25 23.71 -30.90
C GLN A 182 4.11 23.49 -29.38
N SER A 183 3.04 23.99 -28.75
CA SER A 183 2.82 23.87 -27.30
C SER A 183 2.22 22.51 -26.87
N PHE A 184 1.39 21.88 -27.71
CA PHE A 184 0.63 20.69 -27.33
C PHE A 184 1.46 19.40 -27.29
N GLY A 185 2.46 19.27 -28.16
CA GLY A 185 3.38 18.12 -28.17
C GLY A 185 4.13 17.98 -26.84
N PRO A 186 4.86 19.02 -26.39
CA PRO A 186 5.53 19.03 -25.08
C PRO A 186 4.57 18.77 -23.92
N TYR A 187 3.36 19.35 -23.94
CA TYR A 187 2.39 19.14 -22.87
C TYR A 187 1.95 17.67 -22.75
N GLY A 188 1.71 16.99 -23.87
CA GLY A 188 1.42 15.56 -23.88
C GLY A 188 2.57 14.70 -23.34
N VAL A 189 3.82 15.02 -23.72
CA VAL A 189 5.02 14.31 -23.22
C VAL A 189 5.17 14.49 -21.71
N VAL A 190 5.01 15.71 -21.22
CA VAL A 190 5.12 16.00 -19.78
C VAL A 190 3.98 15.35 -18.99
N ALA A 191 2.77 15.29 -19.55
CA ALA A 191 1.66 14.54 -18.96
C ALA A 191 1.96 13.04 -18.84
N ALA A 192 2.55 12.43 -19.88
CA ALA A 192 2.99 11.05 -19.83
C ALA A 192 4.08 10.84 -18.76
N LEU A 193 5.08 11.72 -18.69
CA LEU A 193 6.14 11.68 -17.67
C LEU A 193 5.56 11.77 -16.25
N PHE A 194 4.60 12.66 -16.02
CA PHE A 194 3.90 12.78 -14.75
C PHE A 194 3.13 11.51 -14.38
N GLY A 195 2.37 10.93 -15.33
CA GLY A 195 1.67 9.67 -15.12
C GLY A 195 2.61 8.51 -14.78
N VAL A 196 3.78 8.44 -15.43
CA VAL A 196 4.83 7.44 -15.14
C VAL A 196 5.44 7.66 -13.76
N ALA A 197 5.73 8.90 -13.37
CA ALA A 197 6.30 9.22 -12.06
C ALA A 197 5.33 8.83 -10.92
N VAL A 198 4.05 9.18 -11.06
CA VAL A 198 3.01 8.81 -10.08
C VAL A 198 2.78 7.29 -10.05
N PHE A 199 2.87 6.61 -11.18
CA PHE A 199 2.84 5.14 -11.21
C PHE A 199 4.03 4.52 -10.47
N ALA A 200 5.26 5.03 -10.69
CA ALA A 200 6.46 4.56 -10.00
C ALA A 200 6.31 4.74 -8.48
N ASP A 201 5.66 5.82 -8.05
CA ASP A 201 5.33 6.12 -6.66
C ASP A 201 4.37 5.10 -6.00
N VAL A 202 3.39 4.59 -6.76
CA VAL A 202 2.48 3.52 -6.30
C VAL A 202 3.20 2.18 -6.28
N ARG A 203 3.99 1.89 -7.31
CA ARG A 203 4.78 0.66 -7.43
C ARG A 203 5.83 0.56 -6.32
N GLY A 204 6.51 1.66 -6.03
CA GLY A 204 7.49 1.78 -4.94
C GLY A 204 6.84 1.51 -3.59
N ALA A 205 5.71 2.16 -3.29
CA ALA A 205 5.00 1.95 -2.04
C ALA A 205 4.54 0.48 -1.82
N ALA A 206 4.14 -0.22 -2.88
CA ALA A 206 3.80 -1.64 -2.81
C ALA A 206 5.05 -2.51 -2.51
N GLY A 207 6.19 -2.15 -3.10
CA GLY A 207 7.49 -2.79 -2.85
C GLY A 207 7.98 -2.54 -1.43
N ASP A 208 7.97 -1.29 -0.97
CA ASP A 208 8.38 -0.87 0.37
C ASP A 208 7.54 -1.55 1.46
N ALA A 209 6.22 -1.66 1.26
CA ALA A 209 5.35 -2.40 2.17
C ALA A 209 5.69 -3.89 2.22
N THR A 210 6.05 -4.49 1.09
CA THR A 210 6.47 -5.90 1.02
C THR A 210 7.81 -6.11 1.73
N ASP A 211 8.80 -5.26 1.45
CA ASP A 211 10.14 -5.32 2.03
C ASP A 211 10.10 -5.11 3.55
N ARG A 212 9.28 -4.14 4.01
CA ARG A 212 9.09 -3.87 5.44
C ARG A 212 8.44 -5.04 6.16
N TRP A 213 7.36 -5.61 5.60
CA TRP A 213 6.73 -6.79 6.18
C TRP A 213 7.67 -8.00 6.25
N LEU A 214 8.46 -8.26 5.19
CA LEU A 214 9.45 -9.33 5.18
C LEU A 214 10.54 -9.12 6.24
N TYR A 215 11.02 -7.89 6.38
CA TYR A 215 12.02 -7.52 7.37
C TYR A 215 11.49 -7.68 8.80
N ASP A 216 10.30 -7.14 9.09
CA ASP A 216 9.67 -7.23 10.41
C ASP A 216 9.35 -8.68 10.77
N THR A 217 8.81 -9.47 9.84
CA THR A 217 8.55 -10.90 10.05
C THR A 217 9.85 -11.70 10.28
N ARG A 218 10.93 -11.36 9.55
CA ARG A 218 12.26 -11.94 9.78
C ARG A 218 12.73 -11.68 11.21
N LEU A 219 12.58 -10.46 11.73
CA LEU A 219 12.96 -10.14 13.11
C LEU A 219 12.13 -10.96 14.12
N LEU A 220 10.82 -11.08 13.91
CA LEU A 220 9.95 -11.91 14.77
C LEU A 220 10.36 -13.39 14.77
N MET A 221 10.70 -13.94 13.60
CA MET A 221 11.16 -15.33 13.49
C MET A 221 12.50 -15.54 14.20
N GLN A 222 13.43 -14.60 14.07
CA GLN A 222 14.73 -14.66 14.75
C GLN A 222 14.58 -14.59 16.27
N GLU A 223 13.72 -13.69 16.74
CA GLU A 223 13.44 -13.51 18.15
C GLU A 223 12.72 -14.74 18.75
N ALA A 224 11.74 -15.30 18.03
CA ALA A 224 11.07 -16.54 18.43
C ALA A 224 12.05 -17.72 18.50
N ALA A 225 12.93 -17.86 17.51
CA ALA A 225 13.96 -18.90 17.48
C ALA A 225 15.00 -18.74 18.61
N ALA A 226 15.38 -17.50 18.95
CA ALA A 226 16.27 -17.23 20.07
C ALA A 226 15.66 -17.69 21.41
N ARG A 227 14.34 -17.52 21.58
CA ARG A 227 13.63 -17.83 22.83
C ARG A 227 13.17 -19.28 22.94
N ILE A 228 12.85 -19.95 21.84
CA ILE A 228 12.28 -21.30 21.84
C ILE A 228 13.19 -22.28 21.10
N PRO A 229 13.84 -23.23 21.81
CA PRO A 229 14.69 -24.25 21.20
C PRO A 229 13.98 -25.12 20.15
N GLU A 230 12.68 -25.40 20.30
CA GLU A 230 11.89 -26.26 19.41
C GLU A 230 11.59 -25.59 18.06
N VAL A 231 11.42 -24.26 18.06
CA VAL A 231 11.33 -23.45 16.83
C VAL A 231 12.68 -23.46 16.10
N ARG A 232 13.76 -23.59 16.87
CA ARG A 232 15.13 -23.99 16.48
C ARG A 232 15.12 -25.10 15.44
N SER A 233 14.45 -26.19 15.81
CA SER A 233 14.50 -27.51 15.19
C SER A 233 13.41 -27.73 14.13
N ALA A 234 12.24 -27.10 14.29
CA ALA A 234 11.07 -27.29 13.43
C ALA A 234 10.48 -25.94 12.93
N PRO A 235 10.94 -25.41 11.77
CA PRO A 235 10.44 -24.14 11.22
C PRO A 235 8.97 -24.19 10.80
N ALA A 236 8.35 -25.37 10.72
CA ALA A 236 6.91 -25.52 10.52
C ALA A 236 6.07 -24.81 11.59
N GLY A 237 6.59 -24.70 12.83
CA GLY A 237 5.95 -23.96 13.92
C GLY A 237 5.87 -22.45 13.68
N LEU A 238 6.60 -21.91 12.70
CA LEU A 238 6.56 -20.49 12.32
C LEU A 238 5.55 -20.20 11.21
N THR A 239 4.88 -21.19 10.64
CA THR A 239 3.95 -20.97 9.50
C THR A 239 2.80 -20.02 9.84
N THR A 240 2.35 -19.99 11.10
CA THR A 240 1.31 -19.08 11.59
C THR A 240 1.75 -17.62 11.61
N LEU A 241 3.05 -17.36 11.81
CA LEU A 241 3.67 -16.03 11.72
C LEU A 241 3.69 -15.49 10.30
N VAL A 242 3.81 -16.38 9.32
CA VAL A 242 4.12 -16.00 7.94
C VAL A 242 2.97 -16.25 6.96
N ARG A 243 1.73 -15.97 7.38
CA ARG A 243 0.55 -16.15 6.51
C ARG A 243 0.72 -15.39 5.20
N GLY A 244 0.61 -16.10 4.07
CA GLY A 244 0.77 -15.53 2.74
C GLY A 244 2.20 -15.49 2.22
N ALA A 245 3.14 -16.11 2.93
CA ALA A 245 4.49 -16.40 2.46
C ALA A 245 4.88 -17.86 2.72
N GLU A 246 5.93 -18.28 2.04
CA GLU A 246 6.47 -19.64 2.05
C GLU A 246 7.81 -19.62 2.80
N ILE A 247 8.01 -20.59 3.69
CA ILE A 247 9.29 -20.83 4.35
C ILE A 247 9.97 -21.97 3.62
N VAL A 248 11.13 -21.70 3.02
CA VAL A 248 11.90 -22.68 2.24
C VAL A 248 13.28 -22.83 2.87
N PRO A 249 13.91 -24.01 2.85
CA PRO A 249 15.33 -24.13 3.18
C PRO A 249 16.15 -23.14 2.35
N GLY A 250 17.09 -22.44 3.00
CA GLY A 250 17.90 -21.43 2.35
C GLY A 250 19.29 -21.35 2.97
N ASP A 251 20.17 -20.63 2.30
CA ASP A 251 21.54 -20.39 2.74
C ASP A 251 21.69 -19.03 3.42
N SER A 252 22.90 -18.72 3.88
CA SER A 252 23.23 -17.37 4.32
C SER A 252 22.95 -16.37 3.21
N GLY A 253 22.31 -15.26 3.57
CA GLY A 253 21.90 -14.25 2.60
C GLY A 253 21.77 -12.88 3.25
N PRO A 254 21.52 -11.85 2.43
CA PRO A 254 21.38 -10.50 2.92
C PRO A 254 20.18 -10.35 3.86
N ALA A 255 20.31 -9.41 4.80
CA ALA A 255 19.21 -9.04 5.70
C ALA A 255 18.12 -8.22 4.99
N ALA A 256 18.47 -7.57 3.87
CA ALA A 256 17.54 -6.83 3.03
C ALA A 256 16.77 -7.78 2.09
N ALA A 257 15.52 -7.43 1.80
CA ALA A 257 14.71 -8.18 0.86
C ALA A 257 15.27 -8.05 -0.57
N TRP A 258 15.31 -9.15 -1.31
CA TRP A 258 15.70 -9.17 -2.72
C TRP A 258 14.61 -9.79 -3.59
N ARG A 259 14.66 -9.52 -4.89
CA ARG A 259 13.70 -10.04 -5.86
C ARG A 259 14.36 -11.16 -6.65
N ARG A 260 13.65 -12.27 -6.83
CA ARG A 260 14.10 -13.41 -7.65
C ARG A 260 12.94 -14.04 -8.40
N ALA A 261 13.23 -14.69 -9.53
CA ALA A 261 12.28 -15.62 -10.13
C ALA A 261 12.43 -16.99 -9.44
N ALA A 262 11.30 -17.60 -9.07
CA ALA A 262 11.24 -18.98 -8.61
C ALA A 262 10.14 -19.69 -9.40
N ALA A 263 10.50 -20.73 -10.16
CA ALA A 263 9.60 -21.42 -11.09
C ALA A 263 8.86 -20.46 -12.05
N GLY A 264 9.56 -19.44 -12.57
CA GLY A 264 8.99 -18.44 -13.49
C GLY A 264 8.09 -17.38 -12.82
N VAL A 265 7.83 -17.49 -11.52
CA VAL A 265 7.02 -16.51 -10.77
C VAL A 265 7.94 -15.52 -10.05
N PRO A 266 7.71 -14.19 -10.16
CA PRO A 266 8.47 -13.21 -9.40
C PRO A 266 8.16 -13.37 -7.91
N ARG A 267 9.20 -13.45 -7.08
CA ARG A 267 9.15 -13.57 -5.62
C ARG A 267 10.03 -12.51 -4.97
N ALA A 268 9.55 -11.94 -3.87
CA ALA A 268 10.37 -11.21 -2.92
C ALA A 268 10.83 -12.19 -1.85
N ALA A 269 12.11 -12.13 -1.47
CA ALA A 269 12.72 -13.07 -0.55
C ALA A 269 13.59 -12.37 0.48
N VAL A 270 13.68 -12.93 1.69
CA VAL A 270 14.63 -12.49 2.72
C VAL A 270 15.23 -13.70 3.46
N ALA A 271 16.50 -13.62 3.83
CA ALA A 271 17.20 -14.69 4.55
C ALA A 271 16.99 -14.54 6.06
N VAL A 272 16.52 -15.60 6.71
CA VAL A 272 16.25 -15.66 8.14
C VAL A 272 17.19 -16.66 8.80
N ARG A 273 18.04 -16.18 9.69
CA ARG A 273 18.91 -17.03 10.51
C ARG A 273 18.16 -17.54 11.74
N LEU A 274 17.90 -18.84 11.84
CA LEU A 274 17.23 -19.43 12.99
C LEU A 274 18.23 -19.88 14.08
N ALA A 275 19.42 -20.29 13.68
CA ALA A 275 20.51 -20.69 14.57
C ALA A 275 21.87 -20.50 13.84
N PRO A 276 23.02 -20.61 14.54
CA PRO A 276 24.31 -20.76 13.85
C PRO A 276 24.26 -21.90 12.82
N GLY A 277 24.63 -21.61 11.58
CA GLY A 277 24.59 -22.59 10.48
C GLY A 277 23.19 -22.96 9.95
N ARG A 278 22.11 -22.39 10.50
CA ARG A 278 20.74 -22.72 10.09
C ARG A 278 20.00 -21.52 9.55
N TRP A 279 19.69 -21.56 8.27
CA TRP A 279 19.03 -20.51 7.53
C TRP A 279 17.76 -21.02 6.85
N VAL A 280 16.78 -20.13 6.73
CA VAL A 280 15.59 -20.33 5.92
C VAL A 280 15.37 -19.10 5.05
N GLU A 281 14.82 -19.31 3.87
CA GLU A 281 14.41 -18.25 2.96
C GLU A 281 12.91 -18.02 3.14
N LEU A 282 12.54 -16.78 3.46
CA LEU A 282 11.17 -16.35 3.55
C LEU A 282 10.75 -15.74 2.22
N ARG A 283 9.78 -16.35 1.53
CA ARG A 283 9.37 -15.95 0.18
C ARG A 283 7.93 -15.48 0.14
N ALA A 284 7.70 -14.34 -0.52
CA ALA A 284 6.39 -13.78 -0.74
C ALA A 284 6.18 -13.38 -2.19
N ARG A 285 4.91 -13.21 -2.58
CA ARG A 285 4.59 -12.54 -3.84
C ARG A 285 4.90 -11.03 -3.69
N PRO A 286 5.71 -10.43 -4.58
CA PRO A 286 6.03 -9.01 -4.55
C PRO A 286 4.76 -8.18 -4.81
N GLY A 287 4.48 -7.21 -3.95
CA GLY A 287 3.33 -6.32 -4.09
C GLY A 287 3.36 -5.53 -5.40
N GLU A 288 4.55 -5.14 -5.85
CA GLU A 288 4.77 -4.42 -7.11
C GLU A 288 4.40 -5.21 -8.37
N ALA A 289 4.32 -6.54 -8.30
CA ALA A 289 3.87 -7.35 -9.44
C ALA A 289 2.36 -7.18 -9.71
N GLY A 290 1.58 -6.79 -8.70
CA GLY A 290 0.15 -6.51 -8.84
C GLY A 290 -0.18 -5.14 -9.41
N THR A 291 0.80 -4.27 -9.66
CA THR A 291 0.53 -2.86 -9.99
C THR A 291 0.45 -2.56 -11.48
N ALA A 292 0.76 -3.51 -12.37
CA ALA A 292 0.88 -3.26 -13.80
C ALA A 292 -0.35 -2.56 -14.43
N GLY A 293 -1.56 -2.91 -13.98
CA GLY A 293 -2.80 -2.28 -14.45
C GLY A 293 -2.95 -0.80 -14.12
N TRP A 294 -2.18 -0.26 -13.18
CA TRP A 294 -2.25 1.15 -12.79
C TRP A 294 -1.55 2.10 -13.77
N LEU A 295 -0.56 1.63 -14.52
CA LEU A 295 0.15 2.47 -15.49
C LEU A 295 -0.80 3.10 -16.53
N PRO A 296 -1.64 2.33 -17.27
CA PRO A 296 -2.57 2.92 -18.22
C PRO A 296 -3.60 3.83 -17.55
N VAL A 297 -4.01 3.54 -16.30
CA VAL A 297 -4.93 4.40 -15.54
C VAL A 297 -4.29 5.75 -15.24
N MET A 298 -3.06 5.77 -14.73
CA MET A 298 -2.35 7.02 -14.40
C MET A 298 -2.06 7.85 -15.64
N LEU A 299 -1.68 7.20 -16.76
CA LEU A 299 -1.49 7.86 -18.04
C LEU A 299 -2.80 8.48 -18.56
N SER A 300 -3.92 7.75 -18.48
CA SER A 300 -5.23 8.24 -18.93
C SER A 300 -5.69 9.44 -18.12
N LEU A 301 -5.51 9.40 -16.79
CA LEU A 301 -5.83 10.52 -15.91
C LEU A 301 -4.94 11.74 -16.19
N ALA A 302 -3.63 11.55 -16.34
CA ALA A 302 -2.71 12.64 -16.66
C ALA A 302 -3.00 13.26 -18.04
N ALA A 303 -3.52 12.48 -18.99
CA ALA A 303 -3.89 12.94 -20.33
C ALA A 303 -5.15 13.82 -20.37
N LEU A 304 -5.93 13.91 -19.29
CA LEU A 304 -7.14 14.76 -19.25
C LEU A 304 -6.84 16.23 -19.58
N GLY A 305 -5.74 16.75 -19.04
CA GLY A 305 -5.28 18.11 -19.30
C GLY A 305 -4.97 18.38 -20.79
N PRO A 306 -4.02 17.66 -21.42
CA PRO A 306 -3.70 17.86 -22.83
C PRO A 306 -4.90 17.58 -23.75
N LEU A 307 -5.72 16.57 -23.47
CA LEU A 307 -6.93 16.29 -24.27
C LEU A 307 -7.96 17.43 -24.14
N GLY A 308 -8.19 17.93 -22.93
CA GLY A 308 -9.11 19.05 -22.69
C GLY A 308 -8.65 20.34 -23.37
N ALA A 309 -7.34 20.63 -23.32
CA ALA A 309 -6.77 21.79 -23.99
C ALA A 309 -6.77 21.62 -25.53
N LEU A 310 -6.52 20.42 -26.08
CA LEU A 310 -6.66 20.13 -27.51
C LEU A 310 -8.10 20.33 -27.98
N PHE A 311 -9.07 19.81 -27.22
CA PHE A 311 -10.49 19.97 -27.51
C PHE A 311 -10.92 21.43 -27.48
N ALA A 312 -10.49 22.18 -26.45
CA ALA A 312 -10.76 23.61 -26.34
C ALA A 312 -10.18 24.37 -27.53
N ALA A 313 -8.93 24.09 -27.91
CA ALA A 313 -8.29 24.79 -29.02
C ALA A 313 -8.90 24.42 -30.38
N TRP A 314 -9.27 23.15 -30.61
CA TRP A 314 -10.02 22.72 -31.79
C TRP A 314 -11.37 23.44 -31.89
N SER A 315 -12.06 23.55 -30.76
CA SER A 315 -13.32 24.26 -30.70
C SER A 315 -13.14 25.76 -31.01
N THR A 316 -12.02 26.40 -30.64
CA THR A 316 -11.82 27.81 -30.98
C THR A 316 -11.43 28.03 -32.45
N ALA A 317 -10.80 27.03 -33.08
CA ALA A 317 -10.32 27.12 -34.47
C ALA A 317 -11.36 26.72 -35.54
N SER A 318 -12.35 25.90 -35.19
CA SER A 318 -13.35 25.37 -36.14
C SER A 318 -14.61 26.24 -36.23
N ALA A 319 -15.09 26.50 -37.45
CA ALA A 319 -16.39 27.15 -37.67
C ALA A 319 -17.54 26.37 -37.00
N PRO A 320 -18.58 27.04 -36.48
CA PRO A 320 -19.62 26.40 -35.66
C PRO A 320 -20.43 25.32 -36.39
N ARG A 321 -20.60 25.41 -37.72
CA ARG A 321 -21.25 24.38 -38.56
C ARG A 321 -20.42 23.10 -38.62
N LEU A 322 -19.15 23.21 -39.01
CA LEU A 322 -18.22 22.10 -39.12
C LEU A 322 -18.08 21.32 -37.81
N ARG A 323 -18.17 22.04 -36.68
CA ARG A 323 -18.17 21.48 -35.31
C ARG A 323 -19.37 20.59 -35.02
N ARG A 324 -20.58 21.01 -35.43
CA ARG A 324 -21.82 20.24 -35.23
C ARG A 324 -21.82 18.98 -36.07
N GLU A 325 -21.34 19.07 -37.31
CA GLU A 325 -21.25 17.93 -38.23
C GLU A 325 -20.24 16.88 -37.76
N THR A 326 -19.06 17.30 -37.29
CA THR A 326 -18.06 16.35 -36.76
C THR A 326 -18.50 15.71 -35.45
N VAL A 327 -19.08 16.46 -34.50
CA VAL A 327 -19.62 15.87 -33.27
C VAL A 327 -20.76 14.91 -33.56
N ALA A 328 -21.65 15.23 -34.50
CA ALA A 328 -22.71 14.34 -34.94
C ALA A 328 -22.16 13.06 -35.60
N ALA A 329 -21.14 13.18 -36.46
CA ALA A 329 -20.48 12.04 -37.08
C ALA A 329 -19.79 11.13 -36.04
N TRP A 330 -19.09 11.69 -35.06
CA TRP A 330 -18.48 10.94 -33.96
C TRP A 330 -19.52 10.31 -33.02
N ALA A 331 -20.62 11.00 -32.73
CA ALA A 331 -21.71 10.44 -31.93
C ALA A 331 -22.44 9.30 -32.66
N PHE A 332 -22.44 9.30 -33.99
CA PHE A 332 -22.98 8.22 -34.81
C PHE A 332 -22.00 7.05 -34.94
N LEU A 333 -20.69 7.31 -34.99
CA LEU A 333 -19.63 6.31 -35.13
C LEU A 333 -19.21 5.65 -33.80
N ALA A 334 -19.29 6.36 -32.67
CA ALA A 334 -18.87 5.84 -31.37
C ALA A 334 -19.67 4.59 -30.92
N PRO A 335 -21.00 4.49 -31.14
CA PRO A 335 -21.75 3.26 -30.87
C PRO A 335 -21.32 2.10 -31.78
N SER A 336 -21.00 2.37 -33.05
CA SER A 336 -20.58 1.33 -34.01
C SER A 336 -19.17 0.77 -33.79
N ALA A 337 -18.33 1.48 -33.02
CA ALA A 337 -16.97 1.01 -32.66
C ALA A 337 -16.93 0.25 -31.32
N LEU A 338 -18.06 0.18 -30.60
CA LEU A 338 -18.24 -0.57 -29.35
C LEU A 338 -18.98 -1.90 -29.56
N HIS A 339 -19.16 -2.32 -30.82
CA HIS A 339 -19.59 -3.65 -31.26
C HIS A 339 -18.45 -4.32 -32.03
#